data_AF-A0A3D4ABS7-F1
#
_entry.id   AF-A0A3D4ABS7-F1
#
_cell.length_a   1.000
_cell.length_b   1.000
_cell.length_c   1.000
_cell.angle_alpha   90.00
_cell.angle_beta   90.00
_cell.angle_gamma   90.00
#
_symmetry.space_group_name_H-M   'P 1'
#
loop_
_entity.id
_entity.type
_entity.pdbx_description
1 polymer ?
#
loop_
_entity_poly.entity_id
_entity_poly.type
_entity_poly.pdbx_seq_one_letter_code
_entity_poly.pdbx_strand_id
1 'polypeptide(L)'
;FYEGIRVRPFHHKYLTAASVTFCAAYLSWEGSAFILPALFLALLVVRWGEWWWLKEFHLYRCLFFMAVLVIAQFSWRTLLSSPYLQIGFGLSSLASPSPFFLNYGWQPMYYVDHLLLSENHVFFTLMTVAGIPFCWRQPAFRYVVTVLAGLVFCHTNLIAALSTRYCIYYQPLLILSGVAATVTLYDRLLSLARREGNSTVARSFAHTAGVAMVVLLFIQSNEWLMKLYTLSSPGASPGLMTRMNTYRYDHRGAAQYVKSHFQPGDLIIVGIPHIFEHYAGMSGDYYIDTVLTKKITYNEKFAEPRFMDKFRGYPTIRSLRELREVTSRGRRTWLIFVPYGGFSNLNSPEARVYLNEYAKVVFESYRAKVLLIGGESQPVNLAAGYNAE
;
A
#
# COMPACT_ATOMS: atom_id res chain seq x y z
N PHE A 1 -9.18 -0.63 -22.94
CA PHE A 1 -8.15 -1.45 -23.61
C PHE A 1 -8.70 -2.81 -24.05
N TYR A 2 -9.31 -3.62 -23.17
CA TYR A 2 -9.91 -4.92 -23.52
C TYR A 2 -10.76 -4.90 -24.81
N GLU A 3 -11.70 -3.96 -24.92
CA GLU A 3 -12.54 -3.76 -26.10
C GLU A 3 -11.75 -3.53 -27.40
N GLY A 4 -10.57 -2.91 -27.31
CA GLY A 4 -9.66 -2.71 -28.44
C GLY A 4 -9.01 -4.01 -28.91
N ILE A 5 -8.66 -4.89 -27.96
CA ILE A 5 -7.89 -6.11 -28.23
C ILE A 5 -8.75 -7.37 -28.43
N ARG A 6 -10.04 -7.33 -28.10
CA ARG A 6 -10.94 -8.52 -28.15
C ARG A 6 -11.37 -8.94 -29.55
N VAL A 7 -11.22 -8.08 -30.56
CA VAL A 7 -11.55 -8.37 -31.98
C VAL A 7 -10.30 -8.48 -32.87
N ARG A 8 -10.45 -9.11 -34.04
CA ARG A 8 -9.45 -9.15 -35.11
C ARG A 8 -10.06 -8.55 -36.40
N PRO A 9 -9.43 -7.54 -37.02
CA PRO A 9 -8.29 -6.75 -36.53
C PRO A 9 -8.66 -5.94 -35.28
N PHE A 10 -7.68 -5.31 -34.62
CA PHE A 10 -7.95 -4.53 -33.42
C PHE A 10 -8.89 -3.36 -33.68
N HIS A 11 -9.70 -3.03 -32.68
CA HIS A 11 -10.62 -1.90 -32.79
C HIS A 11 -9.88 -0.58 -32.52
N HIS A 12 -9.45 0.09 -33.59
CA HIS A 12 -8.59 1.28 -33.53
C HIS A 12 -9.13 2.39 -32.62
N LYS A 13 -10.45 2.66 -32.65
CA LYS A 13 -11.07 3.70 -31.79
C LYS A 13 -10.86 3.42 -30.29
N TYR A 14 -11.02 2.17 -29.86
CA TYR A 14 -10.86 1.78 -28.45
C TYR A 14 -9.38 1.74 -28.03
N LEU A 15 -8.47 1.41 -28.96
CA LEU A 15 -7.03 1.50 -28.71
C LEU A 15 -6.58 2.95 -28.56
N THR A 16 -7.05 3.85 -29.43
CA THR A 16 -6.76 5.28 -29.33
C THR A 16 -7.33 5.86 -28.04
N ALA A 17 -8.59 5.58 -27.72
CA ALA A 17 -9.20 6.01 -26.47
C ALA A 17 -8.41 5.51 -25.25
N ALA A 18 -8.04 4.23 -25.22
CA ALA A 18 -7.22 3.68 -24.13
C ALA A 18 -5.87 4.37 -23.99
N SER A 19 -5.23 4.73 -25.11
CA SER A 19 -3.93 5.41 -25.12
C SER A 19 -4.04 6.86 -24.64
N VAL A 20 -5.08 7.59 -25.06
CA VAL A 20 -5.36 8.94 -24.58
C VAL A 20 -5.68 8.94 -23.08
N THR A 21 -6.52 8.00 -22.63
CA THR A 21 -6.84 7.84 -21.20
C THR A 21 -5.60 7.48 -20.38
N PHE A 22 -4.72 6.62 -20.90
CA PHE A 22 -3.43 6.35 -20.27
C PHE A 22 -2.59 7.61 -20.15
N CYS A 23 -2.42 8.39 -21.22
CA CYS A 23 -1.66 9.64 -21.19
C CYS A 23 -2.22 10.63 -20.15
N ALA A 24 -3.55 10.83 -20.13
CA ALA A 24 -4.19 11.69 -19.15
C ALA A 24 -4.02 11.18 -17.70
N ALA A 25 -4.14 9.87 -17.49
CA ALA A 25 -3.92 9.24 -16.19
C ALA A 25 -2.46 9.36 -15.73
N TYR A 26 -1.49 9.23 -16.65
CA TYR A 26 -0.06 9.33 -16.33
C TYR A 26 0.38 10.75 -16.00
N LEU A 27 -0.14 11.75 -16.73
CA LEU A 27 0.06 13.15 -16.39
C LEU A 27 -0.56 13.51 -15.02
N SER A 28 -1.66 12.87 -14.64
CA SER A 28 -2.31 13.09 -13.34
C SER A 28 -1.62 12.30 -12.22
N TRP A 29 -1.16 11.09 -12.52
CA TRP A 29 -0.64 10.15 -11.54
C TRP A 29 0.40 9.19 -12.12
N GLU A 30 1.63 9.41 -11.70
CA GLU A 30 2.84 8.80 -12.29
C GLU A 30 2.95 7.29 -12.04
N GLY A 31 2.34 6.80 -10.96
CA GLY A 31 2.29 5.36 -10.65
C GLY A 31 1.54 4.54 -11.72
N SER A 32 0.77 5.20 -12.60
CA SER A 32 0.08 4.54 -13.69
C SER A 32 1.01 3.99 -14.79
N ALA A 33 2.30 4.35 -14.84
CA ALA A 33 3.24 3.74 -15.80
C ALA A 33 3.26 2.20 -15.71
N PHE A 34 3.10 1.65 -14.51
CA PHE A 34 3.06 0.20 -14.27
C PHE A 34 1.82 -0.49 -14.83
N ILE A 35 0.83 0.28 -15.31
CA ILE A 35 -0.30 -0.26 -16.09
C ILE A 35 0.22 -0.80 -17.44
N LEU A 36 1.24 -0.19 -18.07
CA LEU A 36 1.72 -0.64 -19.38
C LEU A 36 2.25 -2.08 -19.37
N PRO A 37 3.17 -2.48 -18.47
CA PRO A 37 3.57 -3.88 -18.35
C PRO A 37 2.38 -4.83 -18.09
N ALA A 38 1.43 -4.43 -17.24
CA ALA A 38 0.26 -5.25 -16.95
C ALA A 38 -0.66 -5.41 -18.18
N LEU A 39 -0.86 -4.35 -18.97
CA LEU A 39 -1.63 -4.40 -20.22
C LEU A 39 -0.92 -5.23 -21.30
N PHE A 40 0.42 -5.17 -21.35
CA PHE A 40 1.21 -5.99 -22.26
C PHE A 40 1.09 -7.48 -21.92
N LEU A 41 1.23 -7.84 -20.64
CA LEU A 41 1.00 -9.21 -20.17
C LEU A 41 -0.43 -9.67 -20.47
N ALA A 42 -1.42 -8.80 -20.23
CA ALA A 42 -2.81 -9.12 -20.53
C ALA A 42 -3.05 -9.31 -22.04
N LEU A 43 -2.40 -8.53 -22.91
CA LEU A 43 -2.45 -8.73 -24.35
C LEU A 43 -1.87 -10.10 -24.74
N LEU A 44 -0.68 -10.45 -24.23
CA LEU A 44 -0.03 -11.75 -24.46
C LEU A 44 -0.91 -12.93 -24.02
N VAL A 45 -1.52 -12.84 -22.85
CA VAL A 45 -2.34 -13.91 -22.27
C VAL A 45 -3.71 -14.01 -22.97
N VAL A 46 -4.33 -12.89 -23.33
CA VAL A 46 -5.63 -12.90 -24.03
C VAL A 46 -5.46 -13.41 -25.46
N ARG A 47 -4.41 -12.98 -26.16
CA ARG A 47 -4.09 -13.34 -27.55
C ARG A 47 -3.01 -14.41 -27.68
N TRP A 48 -2.90 -15.29 -26.69
CA TRP A 48 -1.91 -16.36 -26.72
C TRP A 48 -2.06 -17.23 -27.98
N GLY A 49 -0.96 -17.45 -28.69
CA GLY A 49 -0.94 -18.21 -29.96
C GLY A 49 -1.36 -17.40 -31.20
N GLU A 50 -1.87 -16.18 -31.04
CA GLU A 50 -2.18 -15.27 -32.14
C GLU A 50 -1.10 -14.19 -32.24
N TRP A 51 -0.20 -14.27 -33.21
CA TRP A 51 0.93 -13.32 -33.34
C TRP A 51 0.71 -12.20 -34.37
N TRP A 52 -0.49 -12.12 -34.96
CA TRP A 52 -0.80 -11.14 -36.00
C TRP A 52 -0.75 -9.69 -35.50
N TRP A 53 -1.05 -9.47 -34.22
CA TRP A 53 -1.04 -8.14 -33.61
C TRP A 53 0.35 -7.51 -33.54
N LEU A 54 1.42 -8.30 -33.62
CA LEU A 54 2.79 -7.80 -33.76
C LEU A 54 3.01 -7.06 -35.08
N LYS A 55 2.12 -7.21 -36.06
CA LYS A 55 2.18 -6.50 -37.35
C LYS A 55 1.22 -5.30 -37.40
N GLU A 56 0.45 -5.04 -36.34
CA GLU A 56 -0.57 -3.99 -36.33
C GLU A 56 0.06 -2.60 -36.14
N PHE A 57 0.16 -1.83 -37.22
CA PHE A 57 0.80 -0.50 -37.19
C PHE A 57 0.12 0.49 -36.24
N HIS A 58 -1.21 0.43 -36.10
CA HIS A 58 -1.94 1.34 -35.22
C HIS A 58 -1.59 1.14 -33.73
N LEU A 59 -1.28 -0.10 -33.32
CA LEU A 59 -0.78 -0.40 -31.98
C LEU A 59 0.54 0.32 -31.71
N TYR A 60 1.49 0.22 -32.65
CA TYR A 60 2.80 0.89 -32.53
C TYR A 60 2.68 2.41 -32.51
N ARG A 61 1.78 2.99 -33.30
CA ARG A 61 1.49 4.43 -33.26
C ARG A 61 1.00 4.85 -31.87
N CYS A 62 0.08 4.09 -31.28
CA CYS A 62 -0.40 4.34 -29.92
C CYS A 62 0.73 4.24 -28.87
N LEU A 63 1.54 3.18 -28.95
CA LEU A 63 2.69 2.97 -28.07
C LEU A 63 3.72 4.10 -28.19
N PHE A 64 4.00 4.57 -29.41
CA PHE A 64 4.92 5.68 -29.66
C PHE A 64 4.50 6.94 -28.90
N PHE A 65 3.24 7.37 -29.02
CA PHE A 65 2.76 8.56 -28.31
C PHE A 65 2.82 8.41 -26.78
N MET A 66 2.44 7.23 -26.27
CA MET A 66 2.56 6.95 -24.83
C MET A 66 4.03 6.98 -24.37
N ALA A 67 4.95 6.37 -25.13
CA ALA A 67 6.36 6.33 -24.82
C ALA A 67 7.00 7.72 -24.83
N VAL A 68 6.71 8.55 -25.85
CA VAL A 68 7.21 9.93 -25.94
C VAL A 68 6.80 10.74 -24.71
N LEU A 69 5.53 10.63 -24.29
CA LEU A 69 5.02 11.34 -23.11
C LEU A 69 5.68 10.85 -21.82
N VAL A 70 5.82 9.53 -21.64
CA VAL A 70 6.50 8.93 -20.48
C VAL A 70 7.95 9.39 -20.40
N ILE A 71 8.68 9.34 -21.53
CA ILE A 71 10.08 9.77 -21.61
C ILE A 71 10.20 11.28 -21.34
N ALA A 72 9.35 12.10 -21.94
CA ALA A 72 9.38 13.55 -21.74
C ALA A 72 9.18 13.94 -20.27
N GLN A 73 8.16 13.36 -19.62
CA GLN A 73 7.92 13.59 -18.20
C GLN A 73 9.06 13.06 -17.33
N PHE A 74 9.62 11.89 -17.65
CA PHE A 74 10.76 11.34 -16.93
C PHE A 74 12.00 12.23 -17.02
N SER A 75 12.33 12.71 -18.22
CA SER A 75 13.45 13.62 -18.46
C SER A 75 13.26 14.94 -17.71
N TRP A 76 12.07 15.55 -17.81
CA TRP A 76 11.74 16.79 -17.10
C TRP A 76 11.97 16.66 -15.58
N ARG A 77 11.56 15.54 -14.98
CA ARG A 77 11.71 15.30 -13.55
C ARG A 77 13.15 15.03 -13.12
N THR A 78 13.90 14.31 -13.95
CA THR A 78 15.31 14.04 -13.69
C THR A 78 16.09 15.36 -13.66
N LEU A 79 15.78 16.27 -14.57
CA LEU A 79 16.37 17.61 -14.60
C LEU A 79 15.97 18.49 -13.40
N LEU A 80 14.74 18.36 -12.90
CA LEU A 80 14.26 19.07 -11.71
C LEU A 80 14.71 18.43 -10.38
N SER A 81 15.34 17.25 -10.41
CA SER A 81 15.76 16.58 -9.19
C SER A 81 16.92 17.34 -8.52
N SER A 82 16.83 17.48 -7.19
CA SER A 82 17.77 18.30 -6.42
C SER A 82 19.17 17.67 -6.39
N PRO A 83 20.27 18.47 -6.49
CA PRO A 83 21.64 17.95 -6.57
C PRO A 83 22.15 17.34 -5.25
N TYR A 84 21.37 17.39 -4.17
CA TYR A 84 21.77 16.80 -2.90
C TYR A 84 21.80 15.27 -2.98
N LEU A 85 22.82 14.66 -2.36
CA LEU A 85 22.88 13.23 -2.13
C LEU A 85 21.65 12.80 -1.29
N GLN A 86 20.90 11.84 -1.81
CA GLN A 86 19.67 11.33 -1.18
C GLN A 86 19.79 9.83 -0.99
N ILE A 87 19.32 9.34 0.16
CA ILE A 87 19.24 7.90 0.49
C ILE A 87 17.78 7.55 0.76
N GLY A 88 17.39 6.32 0.42
CA GLY A 88 16.03 5.83 0.61
C GLY A 88 15.05 6.33 -0.44
N PHE A 89 13.77 6.01 -0.27
CA PHE A 89 12.77 6.16 -1.32
C PHE A 89 11.72 7.21 -1.01
N GLY A 90 11.29 7.93 -2.04
CA GLY A 90 10.28 8.98 -1.94
C GLY A 90 9.31 8.97 -3.11
N LEU A 91 8.42 9.96 -3.14
CA LEU A 91 7.50 10.18 -4.26
C LEU A 91 8.25 10.38 -5.59
N SER A 92 9.42 11.01 -5.55
CA SER A 92 10.28 11.18 -6.73
C SER A 92 10.80 9.85 -7.30
N SER A 93 10.89 8.80 -6.45
CA SER A 93 11.35 7.46 -6.84
C SER A 93 10.28 6.63 -7.54
N LEU A 94 9.06 7.16 -7.73
CA LEU A 94 7.95 6.49 -8.42
C LEU A 94 8.04 6.60 -9.94
N ALA A 95 8.77 7.59 -10.44
CA ALA A 95 8.92 7.84 -11.88
C ALA A 95 9.72 6.74 -12.59
N SER A 96 10.60 6.07 -11.84
CA SER A 96 11.57 5.12 -12.37
C SER A 96 11.21 3.72 -11.89
N PRO A 97 11.01 2.74 -12.78
CA PRO A 97 11.03 1.35 -12.36
C PRO A 97 12.41 1.03 -11.77
N SER A 98 12.44 0.69 -10.50
CA SER A 98 13.65 0.28 -9.79
C SER A 98 13.47 -1.16 -9.31
N PRO A 99 14.48 -2.04 -9.35
CA PRO A 99 14.37 -3.41 -8.84
C PRO A 99 14.27 -3.39 -7.31
N PHE A 100 13.10 -3.02 -6.79
CA PHE A 100 12.89 -2.77 -5.37
C PHE A 100 13.12 -4.03 -4.54
N PHE A 101 12.86 -5.21 -5.11
CA PHE A 101 13.13 -6.51 -4.50
C PHE A 101 14.59 -6.74 -4.08
N LEU A 102 15.54 -5.92 -4.55
CA LEU A 102 16.95 -5.95 -4.13
C LEU A 102 17.23 -5.09 -2.88
N ASN A 103 16.26 -4.34 -2.37
CA ASN A 103 16.45 -3.41 -1.26
C ASN A 103 15.99 -4.01 0.07
N TYR A 104 16.68 -3.61 1.15
CA TYR A 104 16.41 -4.10 2.50
C TYR A 104 14.99 -3.81 3.01
N GLY A 105 14.34 -2.75 2.49
CA GLY A 105 12.95 -2.40 2.81
C GLY A 105 11.88 -3.16 2.01
N TRP A 106 12.25 -4.15 1.21
CA TRP A 106 11.30 -4.89 0.37
C TRP A 106 10.35 -5.75 1.21
N GLN A 107 9.07 -5.69 0.88
CA GLN A 107 8.01 -6.43 1.55
C GLN A 107 7.15 -7.16 0.49
N PRO A 108 7.46 -8.43 0.16
CA PRO A 108 6.78 -9.16 -0.92
C PRO A 108 5.27 -9.29 -0.72
N MET A 109 4.85 -9.38 0.55
CA MET A 109 3.45 -9.56 0.90
C MET A 109 2.68 -8.26 1.03
N TYR A 110 3.31 -7.09 0.83
CA TYR A 110 2.68 -5.79 1.12
C TYR A 110 1.29 -5.63 0.49
N TYR A 111 1.18 -5.74 -0.85
CA TYR A 111 -0.11 -5.61 -1.53
C TYR A 111 -0.98 -6.86 -1.42
N VAL A 112 -0.40 -8.02 -1.08
CA VAL A 112 -1.20 -9.20 -0.76
C VAL A 112 -1.97 -8.95 0.53
N ASP A 113 -1.29 -8.50 1.59
CA ASP A 113 -1.89 -8.25 2.90
C ASP A 113 -2.81 -7.02 2.90
N HIS A 114 -2.41 -5.95 2.21
CA HIS A 114 -3.10 -4.66 2.27
C HIS A 114 -4.15 -4.45 1.17
N LEU A 115 -4.17 -5.27 0.12
CA LEU A 115 -5.25 -5.28 -0.87
C LEU A 115 -6.00 -6.61 -0.85
N LEU A 116 -5.33 -7.72 -1.18
CA LEU A 116 -6.02 -8.99 -1.48
C LEU A 116 -6.62 -9.63 -0.23
N LEU A 117 -5.88 -9.62 0.88
CA LEU A 117 -6.27 -10.22 2.16
C LEU A 117 -6.76 -9.19 3.16
N SER A 118 -7.03 -7.96 2.71
CA SER A 118 -7.49 -6.89 3.57
C SER A 118 -9.00 -6.95 3.76
N GLU A 119 -9.43 -7.23 4.99
CA GLU A 119 -10.80 -7.01 5.46
C GLU A 119 -11.85 -7.61 4.49
N ASN A 120 -12.66 -6.76 3.89
CA ASN A 120 -13.75 -7.15 3.00
C ASN A 120 -13.30 -7.66 1.62
N HIS A 121 -12.02 -7.51 1.27
CA HIS A 121 -11.48 -8.02 0.00
C HIS A 121 -11.18 -9.52 0.02
N VAL A 122 -11.05 -10.13 1.21
CA VAL A 122 -10.67 -11.55 1.37
C VAL A 122 -11.58 -12.44 0.54
N PHE A 123 -12.90 -12.25 0.60
CA PHE A 123 -13.83 -13.09 -0.14
C PHE A 123 -13.78 -12.85 -1.65
N PHE A 124 -13.61 -11.61 -2.11
CA PHE A 124 -13.39 -11.33 -3.54
C PHE A 124 -12.12 -12.01 -4.05
N THR A 125 -11.06 -12.03 -3.25
CA THR A 125 -9.81 -12.75 -3.54
C THR A 125 -10.04 -14.26 -3.61
N LEU A 126 -10.72 -14.83 -2.61
CA LEU A 126 -11.05 -16.27 -2.59
C LEU A 126 -11.88 -16.66 -3.82
N MET A 127 -12.92 -15.90 -4.16
CA MET A 127 -13.75 -16.16 -5.34
C MET A 127 -12.96 -15.99 -6.63
N THR A 128 -12.08 -14.98 -6.72
CA THR A 128 -11.19 -14.81 -7.88
C THR A 128 -10.30 -16.03 -8.06
N VAL A 129 -9.61 -16.48 -7.01
CA VAL A 129 -8.70 -17.64 -7.05
C VAL A 129 -9.46 -18.93 -7.38
N ALA A 130 -10.59 -19.18 -6.70
CA ALA A 130 -11.44 -20.34 -6.97
C ALA A 130 -11.99 -20.32 -8.40
N GLY A 131 -12.25 -19.13 -8.94
CA GLY A 131 -12.74 -18.93 -10.30
C GLY A 131 -11.71 -19.24 -11.40
N ILE A 132 -10.41 -19.17 -11.13
CA ILE A 132 -9.35 -19.38 -12.13
C ILE A 132 -9.53 -20.68 -12.93
N PRO A 133 -9.55 -21.88 -12.33
CA PRO A 133 -9.66 -23.14 -13.07
C PRO A 133 -10.95 -23.25 -13.90
N PHE A 134 -12.01 -22.56 -13.51
CA PHE A 134 -13.32 -22.67 -14.16
C PHE A 134 -13.53 -21.58 -15.22
N CYS A 135 -13.09 -20.35 -14.98
CA CYS A 135 -13.41 -19.18 -15.79
C CYS A 135 -12.28 -18.79 -16.76
N TRP A 136 -11.12 -19.43 -16.72
CA TRP A 136 -9.95 -19.07 -17.55
C TRP A 136 -10.20 -19.03 -19.07
N ARG A 137 -11.15 -19.85 -19.54
CA ARG A 137 -11.55 -19.87 -20.96
C ARG A 137 -12.22 -18.58 -21.40
N GLN A 138 -12.85 -17.84 -20.48
CA GLN A 138 -13.46 -16.55 -20.79
C GLN A 138 -12.37 -15.48 -20.93
N PRO A 139 -12.23 -14.85 -22.12
CA PRO A 139 -11.14 -13.89 -22.38
C PRO A 139 -11.23 -12.64 -21.49
N ALA A 140 -12.44 -12.21 -21.12
CA ALA A 140 -12.65 -11.06 -20.23
C ALA A 140 -12.16 -11.35 -18.80
N PHE A 141 -12.52 -12.50 -18.23
CA PHE A 141 -12.05 -12.91 -16.91
C PHE A 141 -10.53 -13.05 -16.88
N ARG A 142 -9.97 -13.73 -17.90
CA ARG A 142 -8.53 -13.89 -18.06
C ARG A 142 -7.81 -12.53 -18.13
N TYR A 143 -8.35 -11.59 -18.91
CA TYR A 143 -7.84 -10.22 -18.99
C TYR A 143 -7.78 -9.54 -17.61
N VAL A 144 -8.90 -9.53 -16.87
CA VAL A 144 -8.99 -8.83 -15.57
C VAL A 144 -8.00 -9.43 -14.56
N VAL A 145 -7.95 -10.76 -14.45
CA VAL A 145 -7.03 -11.45 -13.53
C VAL A 145 -5.57 -11.20 -13.90
N THR A 146 -5.22 -11.22 -15.19
CA THR A 146 -3.85 -10.93 -15.63
C THR A 146 -3.45 -9.49 -15.34
N VAL A 147 -4.32 -8.51 -15.59
CA VAL A 147 -4.03 -7.11 -15.25
C VAL A 147 -3.86 -6.95 -13.74
N LEU A 148 -4.76 -7.51 -12.93
CA LEU A 148 -4.65 -7.47 -11.47
C LEU A 148 -3.34 -8.08 -10.97
N ALA A 149 -3.00 -9.29 -11.42
CA ALA A 149 -1.77 -9.98 -11.04
C ALA A 149 -0.52 -9.23 -11.51
N GLY A 150 -0.52 -8.70 -12.74
CA GLY A 150 0.57 -7.90 -13.28
C GLY A 150 0.78 -6.61 -12.49
N LEU A 151 -0.31 -5.93 -12.10
CA LEU A 151 -0.23 -4.72 -11.27
C LEU A 151 0.31 -5.03 -9.88
N VAL A 152 -0.20 -6.07 -9.21
CA VAL A 152 0.33 -6.50 -7.90
C VAL A 152 1.81 -6.83 -8.01
N PHE A 153 2.22 -7.59 -9.02
CA PHE A 153 3.63 -7.93 -9.24
C PHE A 153 4.50 -6.68 -9.47
N CYS A 154 4.11 -5.80 -10.38
CA CYS A 154 4.87 -4.59 -10.69
C CYS A 154 4.95 -3.65 -9.48
N HIS A 155 3.85 -3.44 -8.75
CA HIS A 155 3.85 -2.54 -7.60
C HIS A 155 4.63 -3.11 -6.42
N THR A 156 4.60 -4.42 -6.20
CA THR A 156 5.40 -5.06 -5.13
C THR A 156 6.90 -5.04 -5.44
N ASN A 157 7.29 -5.29 -6.70
CA ASN A 157 8.69 -5.55 -7.05
C ASN A 157 9.42 -4.36 -7.67
N LEU A 158 8.69 -3.40 -8.27
CA LEU A 158 9.30 -2.32 -9.04
C LEU A 158 9.10 -0.92 -8.43
N ILE A 159 8.16 -0.77 -7.49
CA ILE A 159 7.92 0.49 -6.77
C ILE A 159 8.63 0.47 -5.42
N ALA A 160 9.62 1.33 -5.28
CA ALA A 160 10.39 1.42 -4.05
C ALA A 160 9.75 2.22 -2.91
N ALA A 161 8.56 2.78 -3.13
CA ALA A 161 7.77 3.48 -2.13
C ALA A 161 6.43 2.76 -1.93
N LEU A 162 6.43 1.63 -1.23
CA LEU A 162 5.20 0.87 -0.92
C LEU A 162 4.19 1.74 -0.15
N SER A 163 2.97 1.82 -0.67
CA SER A 163 1.85 2.53 -0.03
C SER A 163 0.52 2.04 -0.57
N THR A 164 -0.48 1.94 0.29
CA THR A 164 -1.81 1.47 -0.09
C THR A 164 -2.54 2.41 -1.04
N ARG A 165 -2.14 3.68 -1.13
CA ARG A 165 -2.69 4.58 -2.17
C ARG A 165 -2.44 4.10 -3.59
N TYR A 166 -1.38 3.31 -3.82
CA TYR A 166 -1.12 2.78 -5.15
C TYR A 166 -2.02 1.60 -5.50
N CYS A 167 -2.70 0.95 -4.55
CA CYS A 167 -3.61 -0.15 -4.87
C CYS A 167 -5.07 0.23 -5.07
N ILE A 168 -5.44 1.48 -4.74
CA ILE A 168 -6.83 1.97 -4.83
C ILE A 168 -7.38 1.83 -6.26
N TYR A 169 -6.61 2.22 -7.28
CA TYR A 169 -7.12 2.29 -8.65
C TYR A 169 -7.30 0.90 -9.32
N TYR A 170 -6.71 -0.16 -8.78
CA TYR A 170 -6.90 -1.54 -9.27
C TYR A 170 -7.73 -2.42 -8.34
N GLN A 171 -8.25 -1.88 -7.24
CA GLN A 171 -9.29 -2.52 -6.43
C GLN A 171 -10.53 -2.90 -7.26
N PRO A 172 -11.04 -2.08 -8.22
CA PRO A 172 -12.17 -2.48 -9.05
C PRO A 172 -11.93 -3.76 -9.85
N LEU A 173 -10.68 -4.06 -10.22
CA LEU A 173 -10.36 -5.29 -10.96
C LEU A 173 -10.58 -6.54 -10.08
N LEU A 174 -10.22 -6.47 -8.79
CA LEU A 174 -10.48 -7.54 -7.83
C LEU A 174 -11.98 -7.76 -7.62
N ILE A 175 -12.75 -6.68 -7.51
CA ILE A 175 -14.20 -6.75 -7.38
C ILE A 175 -14.80 -7.40 -8.62
N LEU A 176 -14.42 -6.93 -9.81
CA LEU A 176 -14.91 -7.47 -11.09
C LEU A 176 -14.56 -8.95 -11.24
N SER A 177 -13.34 -9.37 -10.91
CA SER A 177 -12.96 -10.79 -11.00
C SER A 177 -13.71 -11.65 -9.99
N GLY A 178 -13.88 -11.19 -8.75
CA GLY A 178 -14.62 -11.92 -7.72
C GLY A 178 -16.10 -12.10 -8.07
N VAL A 179 -16.74 -11.04 -8.58
CA VAL A 179 -18.13 -11.08 -9.04
C VAL A 179 -18.28 -11.99 -10.26
N ALA A 180 -17.42 -11.84 -11.27
CA ALA A 180 -17.48 -12.65 -12.48
C ALA A 180 -17.28 -14.15 -12.19
N ALA A 181 -16.34 -14.48 -11.29
CA ALA A 181 -16.13 -15.85 -10.84
C ALA A 181 -17.38 -16.41 -10.14
N THR A 182 -17.98 -15.63 -9.23
CA THR A 182 -19.16 -16.06 -8.46
C THR A 182 -20.36 -16.34 -9.37
N VAL A 183 -20.66 -15.43 -10.30
CA VAL A 183 -21.76 -15.61 -11.26
C VAL A 183 -21.50 -16.82 -12.16
N THR A 184 -20.28 -16.98 -12.68
CA THR A 184 -19.96 -18.12 -13.56
C THR A 184 -20.02 -19.46 -12.81
N LEU A 185 -19.57 -19.50 -11.55
CA LEU A 185 -19.66 -20.69 -10.71
C LEU A 185 -21.12 -21.03 -10.40
N TYR A 186 -21.95 -20.02 -10.14
CA TYR A 186 -23.39 -20.22 -9.95
C TYR A 186 -24.06 -20.80 -11.20
N ASP A 187 -23.81 -20.25 -12.39
CA ASP A 187 -24.32 -20.79 -13.66
C ASP A 187 -23.90 -22.23 -13.88
N ARG A 188 -22.66 -22.59 -13.50
CA ARG A 188 -22.16 -23.95 -13.57
C ARG A 188 -22.88 -24.89 -12.62
N LEU A 189 -23.07 -24.50 -11.36
CA LEU A 189 -23.83 -25.29 -10.38
C LEU A 189 -25.25 -25.56 -10.89
N LEU A 190 -25.92 -24.54 -11.44
CA LEU A 190 -27.24 -24.71 -12.06
C LEU A 190 -27.20 -25.65 -13.27
N SER A 191 -26.17 -25.55 -14.11
CA SER A 191 -26.03 -26.44 -15.27
C SER A 191 -25.84 -27.90 -14.86
N LEU A 192 -25.09 -28.17 -13.79
CA LEU A 192 -24.87 -29.50 -13.24
C LEU A 192 -26.16 -30.06 -12.65
N ALA A 193 -26.87 -29.27 -11.84
CA ALA A 193 -28.17 -29.64 -11.29
C ALA A 193 -29.23 -29.94 -12.36
N ARG A 194 -29.18 -29.26 -13.52
CA ARG A 194 -30.06 -29.57 -14.66
C ARG A 194 -29.70 -30.88 -15.34
N ARG A 195 -28.42 -31.24 -15.40
CA ARG A 195 -27.95 -32.51 -16.00
C ARG A 195 -28.29 -33.74 -15.16
N GLU A 196 -28.46 -33.57 -13.86
CA GLU A 196 -28.85 -34.63 -12.92
C GLU A 196 -30.35 -34.97 -12.97
N GLY A 197 -30.94 -34.97 -14.17
CA GLY A 197 -32.32 -35.46 -14.41
C GLY A 197 -33.43 -34.57 -13.86
N ASN A 198 -33.24 -33.24 -13.77
CA ASN A 198 -34.22 -32.29 -13.25
C ASN A 198 -34.64 -32.52 -11.78
N SER A 199 -33.76 -33.10 -10.95
CA SER A 199 -33.99 -33.16 -9.50
C SER A 199 -34.29 -31.75 -8.94
N THR A 200 -35.48 -31.60 -8.35
CA THR A 200 -35.92 -30.35 -7.70
C THR A 200 -35.01 -29.99 -6.53
N VAL A 201 -34.51 -31.00 -5.81
CA VAL A 201 -33.57 -30.85 -4.70
C VAL A 201 -32.23 -30.30 -5.18
N ALA A 202 -31.66 -30.88 -6.23
CA ALA A 202 -30.37 -30.42 -6.78
C ALA A 202 -30.47 -28.97 -7.30
N ARG A 203 -31.57 -28.62 -7.98
CA ARG A 203 -31.83 -27.26 -8.45
C ARG A 203 -32.04 -26.27 -7.30
N SER A 204 -32.81 -26.66 -6.29
CA SER A 204 -33.03 -25.84 -5.09
C SER A 204 -31.72 -25.58 -4.37
N PHE A 205 -30.90 -26.60 -4.15
CA PHE A 205 -29.57 -26.47 -3.56
C PHE A 205 -28.67 -25.53 -4.37
N ALA A 206 -28.58 -25.73 -5.69
CA ALA A 206 -27.76 -24.86 -6.56
C ALA A 206 -28.22 -23.39 -6.54
N HIS A 207 -29.54 -23.15 -6.53
CA HIS A 207 -30.11 -21.80 -6.38
C HIS A 207 -29.80 -21.19 -5.02
N THR A 208 -30.03 -21.92 -3.93
CA THR A 208 -29.77 -21.43 -2.58
C THR A 208 -28.28 -21.13 -2.38
N ALA A 209 -27.39 -22.01 -2.84
CA ALA A 209 -25.94 -21.79 -2.76
C ALA A 209 -25.49 -20.58 -3.59
N GLY A 210 -25.98 -20.45 -4.83
CA GLY A 210 -25.67 -19.31 -5.70
C GLY A 210 -26.14 -17.98 -5.14
N VAL A 211 -27.40 -17.91 -4.70
CA VAL A 211 -27.97 -16.72 -4.07
C VAL A 211 -27.22 -16.39 -2.78
N ALA A 212 -26.91 -17.38 -1.95
CA ALA A 212 -26.11 -17.17 -0.74
C ALA A 212 -24.74 -16.56 -1.06
N MET A 213 -24.03 -17.03 -2.09
CA MET A 213 -22.75 -16.45 -2.50
C MET A 213 -22.89 -14.99 -2.98
N VAL A 214 -23.93 -14.66 -3.75
CA VAL A 214 -24.18 -13.28 -4.20
C VAL A 214 -24.53 -12.37 -3.02
N VAL A 215 -25.36 -12.85 -2.08
CA VAL A 215 -25.69 -12.12 -0.85
C VAL A 215 -24.43 -11.91 0.01
N LEU A 216 -23.56 -12.90 0.13
CA LEU A 216 -22.28 -12.77 0.83
C LEU A 216 -21.36 -11.73 0.17
N LEU A 217 -21.25 -11.71 -1.17
CA LEU A 217 -20.53 -10.64 -1.87
C LEU A 217 -21.13 -9.26 -1.58
N PHE A 218 -22.45 -9.15 -1.57
CA PHE A 218 -23.12 -7.88 -1.31
C PHE A 218 -22.87 -7.39 0.12
N ILE A 219 -23.09 -8.25 1.12
CA ILE A 219 -22.85 -7.96 2.53
C ILE A 219 -21.40 -7.55 2.76
N GLN A 220 -20.44 -8.26 2.17
CA GLN A 220 -19.02 -7.93 2.30
C GLN A 220 -18.60 -6.70 1.50
N SER A 221 -19.29 -6.34 0.42
CA SER A 221 -18.97 -5.08 -0.28
C SER A 221 -19.24 -3.83 0.56
N ASN A 222 -19.90 -3.98 1.72
CA ASN A 222 -20.32 -2.87 2.57
C ASN A 222 -19.87 -3.04 4.03
N GLU A 223 -18.99 -2.16 4.50
CA GLU A 223 -18.51 -2.12 5.89
C GLU A 223 -19.63 -1.78 6.92
N TRP A 224 -20.79 -1.25 6.49
CA TRP A 224 -21.95 -1.05 7.38
C TRP A 224 -22.58 -2.38 7.77
N LEU A 225 -22.61 -3.34 6.84
CA LEU A 225 -23.25 -4.64 7.00
C LEU A 225 -22.31 -5.64 7.66
N MET A 226 -21.03 -5.63 7.26
CA MET A 226 -20.03 -6.53 7.82
C MET A 226 -18.72 -5.82 8.12
N LYS A 227 -18.38 -5.77 9.41
CA LYS A 227 -17.16 -5.15 9.94
C LYS A 227 -16.07 -6.21 10.13
N LEU A 228 -15.64 -6.89 9.06
CA LEU A 228 -14.63 -7.97 9.16
C LEU A 228 -13.33 -7.54 9.86
N TYR A 229 -13.02 -6.25 9.87
CA TYR A 229 -11.90 -5.69 10.60
C TYR A 229 -11.96 -5.90 12.12
N THR A 230 -13.12 -6.21 12.73
CA THR A 230 -13.19 -6.56 14.15
C THR A 230 -12.50 -7.88 14.47
N LEU A 231 -12.24 -8.71 13.45
CA LEU A 231 -11.47 -9.94 13.55
C LEU A 231 -9.96 -9.71 13.35
N SER A 232 -9.53 -8.49 13.02
CA SER A 232 -8.10 -8.17 12.84
C SER A 232 -7.36 -8.07 14.18
N SER A 233 -6.06 -8.41 14.18
CA SER A 233 -5.26 -8.35 15.40
C SER A 233 -5.18 -6.94 15.99
N PRO A 234 -5.09 -6.79 17.33
CA PRO A 234 -4.80 -5.51 17.96
C PRO A 234 -3.52 -4.91 17.37
N GLY A 235 -3.63 -3.73 16.75
CA GLY A 235 -2.52 -3.05 16.08
C GLY A 235 -2.41 -3.27 14.57
N ALA A 236 -3.23 -4.14 13.96
CA ALA A 236 -3.35 -4.22 12.50
C ALA A 236 -3.79 -2.85 11.95
N SER A 237 -2.94 -2.21 11.17
CA SER A 237 -3.29 -1.00 10.43
C SER A 237 -4.36 -1.36 9.38
N PRO A 238 -5.41 -0.54 9.16
CA PRO A 238 -6.32 -0.76 8.05
C PRO A 238 -5.47 -0.67 6.78
N GLY A 239 -5.70 -1.51 5.78
CA GLY A 239 -4.97 -1.36 4.52
C GLY A 239 -5.18 0.04 3.94
N LEU A 240 -6.45 0.42 3.79
CA LEU A 240 -6.83 1.62 3.03
C LEU A 240 -7.26 2.81 3.90
N MET A 241 -7.13 2.73 5.23
CA MET A 241 -7.67 3.73 6.17
C MET A 241 -9.18 3.99 6.01
N THR A 242 -9.93 3.01 5.51
CA THR A 242 -11.36 3.13 5.18
C THR A 242 -12.30 2.68 6.28
N ARG A 243 -11.79 1.94 7.28
CA ARG A 243 -12.59 1.39 8.40
C ARG A 243 -13.54 2.42 8.98
N MET A 244 -14.83 2.17 8.84
CA MET A 244 -15.85 2.99 9.46
C MET A 244 -15.81 2.96 10.99
N ASN A 245 -16.14 4.10 11.61
CA ASN A 245 -16.17 4.28 13.06
C ASN A 245 -14.85 3.92 13.77
N THR A 246 -13.73 4.07 13.08
CA THR A 246 -12.41 3.96 13.72
C THR A 246 -11.65 5.27 13.57
N TYR A 247 -11.07 5.74 14.67
CA TYR A 247 -10.11 6.85 14.62
C TYR A 247 -8.92 6.42 13.74
N ARG A 248 -8.35 7.33 12.93
CA ARG A 248 -7.22 6.97 12.06
C ARG A 248 -5.97 6.68 12.89
N TYR A 249 -5.42 7.75 13.44
CA TYR A 249 -4.24 7.75 14.30
C TYR A 249 -4.36 8.90 15.30
N ASP A 250 -4.10 8.63 16.56
CA ASP A 250 -4.10 9.67 17.58
C ASP A 250 -2.75 10.42 17.64
N HIS A 251 -2.49 11.21 16.61
CA HIS A 251 -1.33 12.10 16.58
C HIS A 251 -1.42 13.20 17.65
N ARG A 252 -2.63 13.67 17.93
CA ARG A 252 -2.88 14.79 18.84
C ARG A 252 -2.60 14.39 20.29
N GLY A 253 -3.19 13.29 20.76
CA GLY A 253 -3.03 12.81 22.13
C GLY A 253 -1.57 12.48 22.43
N ALA A 254 -0.88 11.77 21.53
CA ALA A 254 0.55 11.48 21.69
C ALA A 254 1.41 12.76 21.76
N ALA A 255 1.15 13.74 20.89
CA ALA A 255 1.88 15.01 20.87
C ALA A 255 1.61 15.86 22.13
N GLN A 256 0.34 15.96 22.55
CA GLN A 256 -0.06 16.68 23.75
C GLN A 256 0.48 16.04 25.03
N TYR A 257 0.51 14.70 25.09
CA TYR A 257 1.08 13.97 26.22
C TYR A 257 2.58 14.27 26.39
N VAL A 258 3.35 14.23 25.30
CA VAL A 258 4.78 14.58 25.38
C VAL A 258 4.94 16.04 25.81
N LYS A 259 4.18 16.96 25.20
CA LYS A 259 4.22 18.39 25.55
C LYS A 259 4.00 18.63 27.05
N SER A 260 3.05 17.95 27.67
CA SER A 260 2.71 18.18 29.09
C SER A 260 3.70 17.57 30.08
N HIS A 261 4.54 16.62 29.65
CA HIS A 261 5.50 15.92 30.51
C HIS A 261 6.98 16.22 30.19
N PHE A 262 7.21 17.02 29.15
CA PHE A 262 8.53 17.42 28.68
C PHE A 262 9.24 18.28 29.73
N GLN A 263 10.51 17.97 29.98
CA GLN A 263 11.38 18.74 30.88
C GLN A 263 12.58 19.33 30.12
N PRO A 264 13.15 20.45 30.60
CA PRO A 264 14.40 20.97 30.04
C PRO A 264 15.50 19.89 30.05
N GLY A 265 16.11 19.65 28.89
CA GLY A 265 17.14 18.62 28.70
C GLY A 265 16.63 17.27 28.21
N ASP A 266 15.31 17.10 28.06
CA ASP A 266 14.73 15.96 27.37
C ASP A 266 15.01 16.05 25.85
N LEU A 267 15.13 14.91 25.19
CA LEU A 267 15.25 14.80 23.72
C LEU A 267 14.00 14.15 23.12
N ILE A 268 13.61 14.58 21.92
CA ILE A 268 12.44 14.08 21.19
C ILE A 268 12.87 13.50 19.84
N ILE A 269 12.63 12.20 19.68
CA ILE A 269 12.75 11.47 18.42
C ILE A 269 11.35 11.26 17.84
N VAL A 270 11.10 11.81 16.66
CA VAL A 270 9.78 11.83 16.01
C VAL A 270 9.78 11.04 14.71
N GLY A 271 8.82 10.11 14.57
CA GLY A 271 8.62 9.38 13.31
C GLY A 271 8.02 10.23 12.19
N ILE A 272 7.26 11.28 12.52
CA ILE A 272 6.70 12.22 11.53
C ILE A 272 6.81 13.66 12.07
N PRO A 273 7.95 14.34 11.83
CA PRO A 273 8.28 15.63 12.46
C PRO A 273 7.21 16.72 12.32
N HIS A 274 6.76 16.98 11.10
CA HIS A 274 5.81 18.05 10.80
C HIS A 274 4.43 17.85 11.44
N ILE A 275 3.99 16.61 11.68
CA ILE A 275 2.72 16.34 12.35
C ILE A 275 2.85 16.54 13.86
N PHE A 276 3.95 16.07 14.46
CA PHE A 276 4.22 16.29 15.87
C PHE A 276 4.25 17.77 16.20
N GLU A 277 5.04 18.56 15.46
CA GLU A 277 5.15 20.00 15.65
C GLU A 277 3.79 20.70 15.58
N HIS A 278 2.96 20.32 14.61
CA HIS A 278 1.64 20.92 14.42
C HIS A 278 0.74 20.75 15.67
N TYR A 279 0.75 19.56 16.29
CA TYR A 279 -0.11 19.27 17.44
C TYR A 279 0.52 19.63 18.79
N ALA A 280 1.83 19.50 18.94
CA ALA A 280 2.53 19.84 20.18
C ALA A 280 2.80 21.35 20.29
N GLY A 281 2.98 22.03 19.17
CA GLY A 281 3.44 23.43 19.15
C GLY A 281 4.89 23.58 19.59
N MET A 282 5.69 22.52 19.48
CA MET A 282 7.13 22.49 19.78
C MET A 282 7.86 21.57 18.81
N SER A 283 9.16 21.82 18.62
CA SER A 283 10.01 21.04 17.73
C SER A 283 10.40 19.69 18.34
N GLY A 284 10.63 18.71 17.48
CA GLY A 284 11.43 17.54 17.84
C GLY A 284 12.92 17.80 17.58
N ASP A 285 13.76 16.89 18.04
CA ASP A 285 15.22 17.02 17.90
C ASP A 285 15.77 16.12 16.79
N TYR A 286 15.17 14.94 16.61
CA TYR A 286 15.65 13.92 15.68
C TYR A 286 14.51 13.24 14.93
N TYR A 287 14.80 12.80 13.70
CA TYR A 287 14.01 11.81 12.97
C TYR A 287 14.72 10.45 13.02
N ILE A 288 13.99 9.33 12.92
CA ILE A 288 14.59 7.98 12.92
C ILE A 288 14.11 7.15 11.74
N ASP A 289 15.07 6.55 11.03
CA ASP A 289 14.86 5.55 9.99
C ASP A 289 16.12 4.71 9.84
N THR A 290 16.24 3.65 10.64
CA THR A 290 17.43 2.79 10.65
C THR A 290 17.41 1.71 9.57
N VAL A 291 16.31 1.60 8.82
CA VAL A 291 16.15 0.71 7.66
C VAL A 291 16.36 1.49 6.35
N LEU A 292 16.47 2.82 6.43
CA LEU A 292 16.70 3.76 5.32
C LEU A 292 15.64 3.63 4.22
N THR A 293 14.39 3.35 4.62
CA THR A 293 13.29 3.12 3.67
C THR A 293 12.68 4.41 3.15
N LYS A 294 12.76 5.50 3.92
CA LYS A 294 12.27 6.82 3.55
C LYS A 294 13.42 7.68 3.06
N LYS A 295 13.08 8.51 2.07
CA LYS A 295 13.97 9.50 1.51
C LYS A 295 14.50 10.46 2.60
N ILE A 296 15.81 10.45 2.79
CA ILE A 296 16.58 11.39 3.61
C ILE A 296 17.61 12.08 2.73
N THR A 297 17.94 13.32 3.05
CA THR A 297 18.82 14.16 2.23
C THR A 297 20.08 14.49 3.02
N TYR A 298 21.25 14.31 2.41
CA TYR A 298 22.51 14.79 2.95
C TYR A 298 22.72 16.25 2.55
N ASN A 299 23.10 17.09 3.52
CA ASN A 299 23.47 18.46 3.25
C ASN A 299 24.85 18.76 3.82
N GLU A 300 25.79 18.96 2.90
CA GLU A 300 27.17 19.35 3.18
C GLU A 300 27.33 20.83 3.52
N LYS A 301 26.31 21.67 3.26
CA LYS A 301 26.38 23.12 3.49
C LYS A 301 26.13 23.52 4.95
N PHE A 302 25.72 22.58 5.79
CA PHE A 302 25.64 22.84 7.23
C PHE A 302 27.03 22.88 7.85
N ALA A 303 27.19 23.65 8.94
CA ALA A 303 28.42 23.70 9.72
C ALA A 303 28.87 22.29 10.15
N GLU A 304 27.91 21.43 10.46
CA GLU A 304 28.11 19.98 10.61
C GLU A 304 27.31 19.26 9.51
N PRO A 305 27.99 18.74 8.47
CA PRO A 305 27.36 17.96 7.43
C PRO A 305 26.60 16.75 7.99
N ARG A 306 25.33 16.60 7.60
CA ARG A 306 24.47 15.54 8.14
C ARG A 306 23.34 15.14 7.22
N PHE A 307 22.81 13.94 7.47
CA PHE A 307 21.54 13.50 6.89
C PHE A 307 20.37 14.11 7.63
N MET A 308 19.35 14.50 6.87
CA MET A 308 18.15 15.10 7.43
C MET A 308 16.86 14.52 6.85
N ASP A 309 15.80 14.63 7.63
CA ASP A 309 14.45 14.35 7.17
C ASP A 309 14.02 15.38 6.10
N LYS A 310 13.24 14.92 5.12
CA LYS A 310 12.83 15.73 3.97
C LYS A 310 11.78 16.82 4.28
N PHE A 311 11.12 16.78 5.43
CA PHE A 311 10.01 17.67 5.75
C PHE A 311 10.45 18.84 6.62
N ARG A 312 11.26 18.60 7.65
CA ARG A 312 11.69 19.63 8.61
C ARG A 312 13.20 19.85 8.66
N GLY A 313 13.99 18.96 8.06
CA GLY A 313 15.45 19.06 8.07
C GLY A 313 16.07 18.63 9.40
N TYR A 314 15.35 17.84 10.20
CA TYR A 314 15.85 17.28 11.45
C TYR A 314 16.95 16.25 11.17
N PRO A 315 18.01 16.21 12.00
CA PRO A 315 19.02 15.16 11.94
C PRO A 315 18.38 13.77 11.96
N THR A 316 18.78 12.91 11.02
CA THR A 316 18.29 11.53 10.93
C THR A 316 19.18 10.57 11.70
N ILE A 317 18.59 9.77 12.58
CA ILE A 317 19.16 8.56 13.18
C ILE A 317 19.00 7.39 12.20
N ARG A 318 20.12 6.87 11.72
CA ARG A 318 20.22 5.89 10.61
C ARG A 318 20.65 4.51 11.05
N SER A 319 21.09 4.34 12.30
CA SER A 319 21.58 3.06 12.80
C SER A 319 21.34 2.92 14.30
N LEU A 320 21.42 1.69 14.80
CA LEU A 320 21.40 1.41 16.24
C LEU A 320 22.52 2.14 16.98
N ARG A 321 23.69 2.30 16.35
CA ARG A 321 24.81 3.04 16.95
C ARG A 321 24.42 4.49 17.20
N GLU A 322 23.91 5.17 16.19
CA GLU A 322 23.45 6.56 16.32
C GLU A 322 22.29 6.68 17.31
N LEU A 323 21.38 5.71 17.34
CA LEU A 323 20.30 5.67 18.32
C LEU A 323 20.86 5.62 19.75
N ARG A 324 21.81 4.74 20.02
CA ARG A 324 22.48 4.64 21.33
C ARG A 324 23.25 5.92 21.69
N GLU A 325 23.94 6.51 20.72
CA GLU A 325 24.66 7.77 20.91
C GLU A 325 23.71 8.92 21.28
N VAL A 326 22.54 9.02 20.64
CA VAL A 326 21.54 10.03 20.98
C VAL A 326 20.90 9.76 22.35
N THR A 327 20.49 8.51 22.61
CA THR A 327 19.80 8.17 23.87
C THR A 327 20.71 8.19 25.09
N SER A 328 22.02 8.03 24.92
CA SER A 328 23.00 8.15 26.01
C SER A 328 23.33 9.60 26.39
N ARG A 329 23.11 10.56 25.48
CA ARG A 329 23.29 11.99 25.75
C ARG A 329 22.12 12.59 26.51
N GLY A 330 20.90 12.11 26.25
CA GLY A 330 19.69 12.58 26.90
C GLY A 330 19.49 11.94 28.27
N ARG A 331 19.08 12.73 29.28
CA ARG A 331 18.62 12.17 30.56
C ARG A 331 17.30 11.40 30.38
N ARG A 332 16.45 11.91 29.50
CA ARG A 332 15.18 11.33 29.06
C ARG A 332 15.05 11.54 27.56
N THR A 333 14.68 10.50 26.83
CA THR A 333 14.48 10.54 25.38
C THR A 333 13.10 9.98 25.04
N TRP A 334 12.26 10.83 24.46
CA TRP A 334 10.91 10.52 24.02
C TRP A 334 10.94 10.04 22.58
N LEU A 335 10.34 8.87 22.31
CA LEU A 335 10.17 8.37 20.96
C LEU A 335 8.69 8.32 20.61
N ILE A 336 8.31 9.05 19.56
CA ILE A 336 6.92 9.26 19.19
C ILE A 336 6.63 8.53 17.89
N PHE A 337 5.89 7.42 17.99
CA PHE A 337 5.55 6.58 16.87
C PHE A 337 4.05 6.54 16.62
N VAL A 338 3.64 7.37 15.66
CA VAL A 338 2.27 7.42 15.17
C VAL A 338 2.29 7.44 13.64
N PRO A 339 1.78 6.41 12.95
CA PRO A 339 1.27 5.15 13.52
C PRO A 339 2.36 4.26 14.12
N TYR A 340 2.02 3.54 15.20
CA TYR A 340 2.92 2.55 15.78
C TYR A 340 3.27 1.41 14.80
N GLY A 341 2.38 1.03 13.88
CA GLY A 341 2.76 0.08 12.80
C GLY A 341 3.89 0.60 11.89
N GLY A 342 4.08 1.92 11.79
CA GLY A 342 5.22 2.52 11.09
C GLY A 342 6.54 2.31 11.84
N PHE A 343 6.49 2.16 13.17
CA PHE A 343 7.67 1.92 14.01
C PHE A 343 8.47 0.71 13.56
N SER A 344 7.80 -0.42 13.34
CA SER A 344 8.46 -1.67 12.92
C SER A 344 9.08 -1.57 11.53
N ASN A 345 8.56 -0.68 10.67
CA ASN A 345 9.03 -0.52 9.30
C ASN A 345 10.22 0.46 9.18
N LEU A 346 10.36 1.37 10.16
CA LEU A 346 11.44 2.36 10.19
C LEU A 346 12.63 1.92 11.04
N ASN A 347 12.48 0.84 11.83
CA ASN A 347 13.51 0.36 12.75
C ASN A 347 13.96 -1.04 12.38
N SER A 348 15.28 -1.23 12.31
CA SER A 348 15.90 -2.52 12.05
C SER A 348 15.60 -3.48 13.20
N PRO A 349 15.68 -4.80 12.98
CA PRO A 349 15.47 -5.78 14.04
C PRO A 349 16.29 -5.47 15.31
N GLU A 350 17.54 -5.03 15.16
CA GLU A 350 18.45 -4.69 16.25
C GLU A 350 18.01 -3.42 16.99
N ALA A 351 17.57 -2.39 16.26
CA ALA A 351 17.01 -1.18 16.86
C ALA A 351 15.73 -1.49 17.65
N ARG A 352 14.89 -2.40 17.15
CA ARG A 352 13.68 -2.83 17.84
C ARG A 352 13.98 -3.61 19.12
N VAL A 353 14.95 -4.53 19.10
CA VAL A 353 15.38 -5.25 20.30
C VAL A 353 15.88 -4.27 21.37
N TYR A 354 16.74 -3.33 20.98
CA TYR A 354 17.21 -2.28 21.88
C TYR A 354 16.05 -1.45 22.46
N LEU A 355 15.10 -1.00 21.64
CA LEU A 355 13.97 -0.22 22.13
C LEU A 355 13.04 -1.03 23.04
N ASN A 356 12.87 -2.33 22.80
CA ASN A 356 12.10 -3.20 23.68
C ASN A 356 12.78 -3.42 25.05
N GLU A 357 14.12 -3.42 25.08
CA GLU A 357 14.89 -3.64 26.31
C GLU A 357 15.03 -2.36 27.14
N TYR A 358 15.22 -1.21 26.50
CA TYR A 358 15.58 0.04 27.19
C TYR A 358 14.48 1.10 27.20
N ALA A 359 13.41 0.97 26.41
CA ALA A 359 12.33 1.94 26.34
C ALA A 359 11.05 1.44 27.04
N LYS A 360 10.33 2.35 27.70
CA LYS A 360 9.04 2.07 28.33
C LYS A 360 7.92 2.75 27.57
N VAL A 361 6.80 2.06 27.37
CA VAL A 361 5.57 2.68 26.87
C VAL A 361 5.01 3.57 27.98
N VAL A 362 4.96 4.88 27.74
CA VAL A 362 4.45 5.87 28.71
C VAL A 362 3.12 6.48 28.28
N PHE A 363 2.76 6.33 27.00
CA PHE A 363 1.44 6.66 26.49
C PHE A 363 1.08 5.68 25.38
N GLU A 364 -0.15 5.16 25.44
CA GLU A 364 -0.72 4.32 24.41
C GLU A 364 -2.16 4.74 24.17
N SER A 365 -2.47 5.02 22.91
CA SER A 365 -3.83 5.24 22.44
C SER A 365 -3.99 4.57 21.08
N TYR A 366 -5.10 4.80 20.37
CA TYR A 366 -5.39 4.07 19.15
C TYR A 366 -4.31 4.25 18.07
N ARG A 367 -3.48 3.21 17.91
CA ARG A 367 -2.31 3.14 17.02
C ARG A 367 -1.23 4.19 17.26
N ALA A 368 -1.21 4.79 18.44
CA ALA A 368 -0.16 5.71 18.86
C ALA A 368 0.54 5.13 20.07
N LYS A 369 1.88 5.09 20.03
CA LYS A 369 2.68 4.82 21.23
C LYS A 369 3.75 5.87 21.38
N VAL A 370 3.94 6.30 22.62
CA VAL A 370 5.10 7.10 23.03
C VAL A 370 5.95 6.22 23.93
N LEU A 371 7.21 6.07 23.54
CA LEU A 371 8.22 5.39 24.33
C LEU A 371 9.09 6.41 25.04
N LEU A 372 9.58 6.06 26.23
CA LEU A 372 10.51 6.85 26.99
C LEU A 372 11.73 5.99 27.34
N ILE A 373 12.92 6.49 27.02
CA ILE A 373 14.20 5.93 27.44
C ILE A 373 14.81 6.91 28.46
N GLY A 374 15.25 6.40 29.60
CA GLY A 374 15.71 7.24 30.71
C GLY A 374 14.55 7.88 31.49
N GLY A 375 14.65 7.85 32.82
CA GLY A 375 13.59 8.25 33.76
C GLY A 375 13.51 7.28 34.93
N GLU A 376 13.15 7.77 36.13
CA GLU A 376 12.97 6.91 37.31
C GLU A 376 11.93 5.81 37.03
N SER A 377 12.28 4.59 37.38
CA SER A 377 11.41 3.43 37.27
C SER A 377 10.28 3.48 38.28
N GLN A 378 9.19 4.17 37.97
CA GLN A 378 7.92 3.90 38.64
C GLN A 378 7.25 2.66 38.00
N PRO A 379 6.67 1.75 38.82
CA PRO A 379 5.91 0.63 38.32
C PRO A 379 4.65 1.13 37.61
N VAL A 380 4.38 0.50 36.47
CA VAL A 380 3.23 0.81 35.60
C VAL A 380 1.94 0.40 36.32
N ASN A 381 1.22 1.36 36.93
CA ASN A 381 -0.20 1.20 37.19
C ASN A 381 -0.96 1.47 35.88
N LEU A 382 -1.13 0.42 35.07
CA LEU A 382 -2.08 0.40 33.96
C LEU A 382 -3.50 0.40 34.54
N ALA A 383 -3.96 1.58 34.98
CA ALA A 383 -5.34 1.82 35.36
C ALA A 383 -5.72 3.28 35.06
N ALA A 384 -5.77 3.61 33.78
CA ALA A 384 -6.59 4.72 33.29
C ALA A 384 -6.92 4.42 31.82
N GLY A 385 -8.03 3.72 31.61
CA GLY A 385 -8.65 3.67 30.30
C GLY A 385 -8.93 5.10 29.86
N TYR A 386 -8.35 5.51 28.74
CA TYR A 386 -8.70 6.76 28.09
C TYR A 386 -10.09 6.55 27.49
N ASN A 387 -11.12 7.02 28.21
CA ASN A 387 -12.46 7.16 27.67
C ASN A 387 -12.43 8.33 26.68
N ALA A 388 -12.25 8.01 25.40
CA ALA A 388 -12.64 8.91 24.34
C ALA A 388 -14.16 8.78 24.17
N GLU A 389 -14.91 9.75 24.69
CA GLU A 389 -16.24 10.07 24.17
C GLU A 389 -16.13 10.64 22.74
#